data_AF-A0A534JZG0-F1
#
_entry.id   AF-A0A534JZG0-F1
#
_cell.length_a   1.000
_cell.length_b   1.000
_cell.length_c   1.000
_cell.angle_alpha   90.00
_cell.angle_beta   90.00
_cell.angle_gamma   90.00
#
_symmetry.space_group_name_H-M   'P 1'
#
loop_
_entity.id
_entity.type
_entity.pdbx_description
1 polymer ?
#
loop_
_entity_poly.entity_id
_entity_poly.type
_entity_poly.pdbx_seq_one_letter_code
_entity_poly.pdbx_strand_id
1 'polypeptide(L)'
;MGKATICLFTVAGLILVTAALPLARAVATMTPVTFTDFTPPQTPTFERRWIDDQNVFHVRGLTVFGQVSGDISGTFKVVVDENIDLATLTGDASGSFVLTTDVGAWSGHSNGTFTGPGCSGPCSLSQLVGQGSGGLEGTKIMFTSANTPNLPPGTGMDMGVILNPHG
;
A
#
# COMPACT_ATOMS: atom_id res chain seq x y z
N MET A 1 81.03 18.00 -30.26
CA MET A 1 80.23 16.82 -30.70
C MET A 1 79.93 16.03 -29.42
N GLY A 2 78.84 16.30 -28.70
CA GLY A 2 77.47 15.80 -28.91
C GLY A 2 77.31 14.50 -28.09
N LYS A 3 76.36 14.27 -27.18
CA LYS A 3 75.08 14.90 -26.81
C LYS A 3 74.80 14.62 -25.32
N ALA A 4 74.08 15.53 -24.67
CA ALA A 4 73.41 15.28 -23.39
C ALA A 4 72.24 14.31 -23.56
N THR A 5 71.95 13.49 -22.54
CA THR A 5 70.61 12.88 -22.37
C THR A 5 70.32 12.78 -20.88
N ILE A 6 69.42 13.65 -20.44
CA ILE A 6 68.69 13.64 -19.18
C ILE A 6 67.54 12.64 -19.36
N CYS A 7 67.38 11.68 -18.45
CA CYS A 7 66.09 11.01 -18.22
C CYS A 7 65.85 10.88 -16.72
N LEU A 8 65.07 11.83 -16.24
CA LEU A 8 64.41 11.89 -14.95
C LEU A 8 63.23 10.90 -14.97
N PHE A 9 63.17 9.92 -14.06
CA PHE A 9 61.89 9.34 -13.64
C PHE A 9 61.92 9.05 -12.14
N THR A 10 61.32 9.99 -11.43
CA THR A 10 60.90 9.99 -10.04
C THR A 10 60.10 8.73 -9.74
N VAL A 11 60.60 7.85 -8.86
CA VAL A 11 59.80 6.78 -8.26
C VAL A 11 59.01 7.42 -7.10
N ALA A 12 57.94 8.13 -7.45
CA ALA A 12 56.98 8.66 -6.49
C ALA A 12 55.95 7.55 -6.19
N GLY A 13 55.87 7.19 -4.90
CA GLY A 13 55.12 6.04 -4.40
C GLY A 13 53.64 6.04 -4.78
N LEU A 14 53.17 4.89 -5.25
CA LEU A 14 51.75 4.58 -5.34
C LEU A 14 51.28 4.19 -3.94
N ILE A 15 50.89 5.18 -3.13
CA ILE A 15 50.10 4.95 -1.93
C ILE A 15 48.72 4.51 -2.42
N LEU A 16 48.39 3.22 -2.26
CA LEU A 16 47.01 2.74 -2.33
C LEU A 16 46.25 3.41 -1.19
N VAL A 17 45.60 4.53 -1.47
CA VAL A 17 44.52 5.04 -0.62
C VAL A 17 43.35 4.12 -0.89
N THR A 18 43.26 3.02 -0.13
CA THR A 18 42.00 2.30 0.03
C THR A 18 41.05 3.25 0.73
N ALA A 19 40.34 4.07 -0.05
CA ALA A 19 39.21 4.82 0.44
C ALA A 19 38.18 3.80 0.90
N ALA A 20 38.21 3.46 2.20
CA ALA A 20 37.09 2.88 2.89
C ALA A 20 35.99 3.94 2.89
N LEU A 21 35.30 4.06 1.75
CA LEU A 21 34.07 4.81 1.68
C LEU A 21 33.15 4.17 2.72
N PRO A 22 32.67 4.93 3.72
CA PRO A 22 31.64 4.40 4.60
C PRO A 22 30.46 4.08 3.69
N LEU A 23 30.16 2.79 3.52
CA LEU A 23 28.88 2.36 3.00
C LEU A 23 27.86 2.90 4.00
N ALA A 24 27.26 4.04 3.69
CA ALA A 24 26.10 4.54 4.39
C ALA A 24 25.05 3.43 4.26
N ARG A 25 24.92 2.63 5.32
CA ARG A 25 23.85 1.65 5.42
C ARG A 25 22.57 2.46 5.48
N ALA A 26 21.79 2.39 4.42
CA ALA A 26 20.47 2.98 4.44
C ALA A 26 19.71 2.36 5.62
N VAL A 27 19.20 3.23 6.49
CA VAL A 27 18.53 2.81 7.72
C VAL A 27 17.10 2.48 7.35
N ALA A 28 16.62 1.31 7.76
CA ALA A 28 15.22 0.94 7.54
C ALA A 28 14.29 2.03 8.12
N THR A 29 13.32 2.48 7.33
CA THR A 29 12.36 3.50 7.73
C THR A 29 10.97 2.90 7.96
N MET A 30 10.24 3.53 8.89
CA MET A 30 8.82 3.32 9.12
C MET A 30 8.15 4.68 9.03
N THR A 31 7.53 4.96 7.89
CA THR A 31 6.92 6.26 7.58
C THR A 31 5.42 6.18 7.86
N PRO A 32 4.87 6.92 8.84
CA PRO A 32 3.43 7.00 9.02
C PRO A 32 2.79 7.68 7.80
N VAL A 33 1.62 7.21 7.39
CA VAL A 33 0.87 7.75 6.27
C VAL A 33 -0.60 7.90 6.61
N THR A 34 -1.20 8.96 6.11
CA THR A 34 -2.64 9.20 6.11
C THR A 34 -3.09 9.61 4.71
N PHE A 35 -4.12 8.95 4.21
CA PHE A 35 -4.71 9.25 2.91
C PHE A 35 -6.21 8.99 2.95
N THR A 36 -6.91 9.46 1.94
CA THR A 36 -8.33 9.17 1.72
C THR A 36 -8.49 8.36 0.45
N ASP A 37 -9.38 7.39 0.47
CA ASP A 37 -9.88 6.76 -0.74
C ASP A 37 -11.18 7.43 -1.21
N PHE A 38 -11.48 7.32 -2.50
CA PHE A 38 -12.76 7.72 -3.06
C PHE A 38 -13.19 6.72 -4.12
N THR A 39 -14.35 6.12 -3.88
CA THR A 39 -15.04 5.25 -4.83
C THR A 39 -16.10 6.07 -5.56
N PRO A 40 -15.91 6.40 -6.86
CA PRO A 40 -16.94 7.08 -7.62
C PRO A 40 -18.20 6.21 -7.73
N PRO A 41 -19.40 6.82 -7.87
CA PRO A 41 -20.63 6.08 -8.14
C PRO A 41 -20.44 5.14 -9.32
N GLN A 42 -20.59 3.84 -9.07
CA GLN A 42 -20.38 2.80 -10.05
C GLN A 42 -21.37 1.66 -9.82
N THR A 43 -21.71 0.94 -10.89
CA THR A 43 -22.47 -0.30 -10.75
C THR A 43 -21.55 -1.36 -10.14
N PRO A 44 -21.89 -1.94 -8.98
CA PRO A 44 -21.08 -2.99 -8.37
C PRO A 44 -20.93 -4.17 -9.32
N THR A 45 -19.71 -4.68 -9.44
CA THR A 45 -19.43 -5.92 -10.18
C THR A 45 -19.01 -6.99 -9.20
N PHE A 46 -19.58 -8.18 -9.32
CA PHE A 46 -19.30 -9.34 -8.46
C PHE A 46 -19.48 -10.62 -9.27
N GLU A 47 -18.82 -11.69 -8.85
CA GLU A 47 -18.92 -12.99 -9.50
C GLU A 47 -20.21 -13.73 -9.10
N ARG A 48 -20.56 -13.65 -7.81
CA ARG A 48 -21.71 -14.37 -7.25
C ARG A 48 -22.25 -13.67 -6.02
N ARG A 49 -23.57 -13.76 -5.82
CA ARG A 49 -24.23 -13.34 -4.58
C ARG A 49 -25.40 -14.26 -4.25
N TRP A 50 -25.65 -14.50 -2.97
CA TRP A 50 -26.83 -15.25 -2.49
C TRP A 50 -27.11 -14.92 -1.01
N ILE A 51 -28.28 -15.33 -0.52
CA ILE A 51 -28.60 -15.34 0.90
C ILE A 51 -28.73 -16.80 1.31
N ASP A 52 -28.09 -17.20 2.41
CA ASP A 52 -28.18 -18.57 2.95
C ASP A 52 -29.38 -18.77 3.89
N ASP A 53 -29.55 -19.97 4.42
CA ASP A 53 -30.63 -20.33 5.35
C ASP A 53 -30.47 -19.70 6.75
N GLN A 54 -29.27 -19.21 7.07
CA GLN A 54 -28.99 -18.43 8.27
C GLN A 54 -29.21 -16.92 8.08
N ASN A 55 -29.76 -16.49 6.94
CA ASN A 55 -30.00 -15.07 6.61
C ASN A 55 -28.71 -14.23 6.49
N VAL A 56 -27.61 -14.88 6.09
CA VAL A 56 -26.35 -14.23 5.74
C VAL A 56 -26.34 -13.92 4.25
N PHE A 57 -26.12 -12.65 3.91
CA PHE A 57 -25.85 -12.21 2.55
C PHE A 57 -24.39 -12.43 2.20
N HIS A 58 -24.15 -13.24 1.18
CA HIS A 58 -22.83 -13.51 0.65
C HIS A 58 -22.61 -12.77 -0.66
N VAL A 59 -21.45 -12.13 -0.79
CA VAL A 59 -20.94 -11.60 -2.05
C VAL A 59 -19.56 -12.17 -2.30
N ARG A 60 -19.28 -12.56 -3.55
CA ARG A 60 -17.99 -13.10 -3.98
C ARG A 60 -17.43 -12.32 -5.15
N GLY A 61 -16.14 -12.01 -5.07
CA GLY A 61 -15.41 -11.27 -6.10
C GLY A 61 -15.98 -9.86 -6.32
N LEU A 62 -16.50 -9.20 -5.28
CA LEU A 62 -16.93 -7.81 -5.36
C LEU A 62 -15.72 -6.95 -5.71
N THR A 63 -15.76 -6.35 -6.90
CA THR A 63 -14.69 -5.48 -7.37
C THR A 63 -15.08 -4.03 -7.16
N VAL A 64 -14.21 -3.31 -6.45
CA VAL A 64 -14.29 -1.87 -6.20
C VAL A 64 -13.01 -1.22 -6.71
N PHE A 65 -13.13 -0.09 -7.39
CA PHE A 65 -11.98 0.72 -7.77
C PHE A 65 -12.26 2.19 -7.55
N GLY A 66 -11.19 2.95 -7.37
CA GLY A 66 -11.29 4.36 -7.06
C GLY A 66 -9.95 5.06 -7.04
N GLN A 67 -9.95 6.24 -6.45
CA GLN A 67 -8.80 7.12 -6.34
C GLN A 67 -8.32 7.17 -4.89
N VAL A 68 -7.03 7.41 -4.69
CA VAL A 68 -6.48 7.77 -3.38
C VAL A 68 -5.80 9.12 -3.45
N SER A 69 -5.82 9.86 -2.34
CA SER A 69 -5.19 11.19 -2.21
C SER A 69 -4.73 11.44 -0.78
N GLY A 70 -3.66 12.21 -0.59
CA GLY A 70 -3.04 12.49 0.71
C GLY A 70 -1.53 12.22 0.65
N ASP A 71 -0.99 11.57 1.67
CA ASP A 71 0.41 11.11 1.68
C ASP A 71 0.70 10.10 0.55
N ILE A 72 -0.35 9.42 0.07
CA ILE A 72 -0.32 8.56 -1.10
C ILE A 72 -1.34 9.09 -2.12
N SER A 73 -0.94 9.19 -3.38
CA SER A 73 -1.81 9.60 -4.48
C SER A 73 -1.77 8.59 -5.61
N GLY A 74 -2.93 8.31 -6.19
CA GLY A 74 -3.06 7.30 -7.24
C GLY A 74 -4.44 6.68 -7.33
N THR A 75 -4.47 5.38 -7.61
CA THR A 75 -5.70 4.60 -7.77
C THR A 75 -5.64 3.31 -6.98
N PHE A 76 -6.79 2.77 -6.63
CA PHE A 76 -6.87 1.47 -6.01
C PHE A 76 -7.86 0.57 -6.76
N LYS A 77 -7.64 -0.74 -6.62
CA LYS A 77 -8.59 -1.79 -6.94
C LYS A 77 -8.62 -2.78 -5.79
N VAL A 78 -9.81 -3.09 -5.29
CA VAL A 78 -10.05 -4.13 -4.30
C VAL A 78 -10.97 -5.18 -4.92
N VAL A 79 -10.68 -6.46 -4.64
CA VAL A 79 -11.55 -7.58 -4.95
C VAL A 79 -11.78 -8.34 -3.65
N VAL A 80 -13.00 -8.29 -3.13
CA VAL A 80 -13.37 -8.85 -1.82
C VAL A 80 -14.53 -9.83 -1.88
N ASP A 81 -14.48 -10.75 -0.95
CA ASP A 81 -15.59 -11.59 -0.54
C ASP A 81 -16.17 -11.03 0.75
N GLU A 82 -17.49 -10.95 0.84
CA GLU A 82 -18.21 -10.41 2.00
C GLU A 82 -19.23 -11.44 2.50
N ASN A 83 -19.37 -11.51 3.82
CA ASN A 83 -20.43 -12.24 4.51
C ASN A 83 -21.10 -11.26 5.50
N ILE A 84 -22.38 -10.98 5.31
CA ILE A 84 -23.11 -9.99 6.12
C ILE A 84 -24.36 -10.64 6.70
N ASP A 85 -24.43 -10.76 8.02
CA ASP A 85 -25.65 -11.13 8.73
C ASP A 85 -26.67 -9.99 8.58
N LEU A 86 -27.77 -10.26 7.87
CA LEU A 86 -28.78 -9.25 7.58
C LEU A 86 -29.63 -8.85 8.79
N ALA A 87 -29.64 -9.64 9.87
CA ALA A 87 -30.36 -9.30 11.09
C ALA A 87 -29.58 -8.30 11.95
N THR A 88 -28.24 -8.45 12.01
CA THR A 88 -27.38 -7.62 12.84
C THR A 88 -26.63 -6.54 12.07
N LEU A 89 -26.58 -6.66 10.73
CA LEU A 89 -25.72 -5.88 9.82
C LEU A 89 -24.24 -5.96 10.19
N THR A 90 -23.84 -7.09 10.78
CA THR A 90 -22.43 -7.39 11.08
C THR A 90 -21.90 -8.43 10.12
N GLY A 91 -20.58 -8.56 10.03
CA GLY A 91 -20.00 -9.47 9.05
C GLY A 91 -18.49 -9.41 8.96
N ASP A 92 -17.97 -10.11 7.97
CA ASP A 92 -16.56 -10.17 7.62
C ASP A 92 -16.35 -9.91 6.13
N ALA A 93 -15.17 -9.39 5.80
CA ALA A 93 -14.69 -9.24 4.45
C ALA A 93 -13.25 -9.72 4.36
N SER A 94 -12.90 -10.38 3.25
CA SER A 94 -11.51 -10.70 2.95
C SER A 94 -11.27 -10.63 1.45
N GLY A 95 -10.07 -10.25 1.05
CA GLY A 95 -9.81 -10.08 -0.37
C GLY A 95 -8.42 -9.61 -0.69
N SER A 96 -8.23 -9.25 -1.95
CA SER A 96 -6.98 -8.68 -2.44
C SER A 96 -7.15 -7.22 -2.80
N PHE A 97 -6.05 -6.47 -2.75
CA PHE A 97 -6.01 -5.11 -3.22
C PHE A 97 -4.76 -4.83 -4.06
N VAL A 98 -4.87 -3.82 -4.90
CA VAL A 98 -3.77 -3.17 -5.61
C VAL A 98 -3.92 -1.67 -5.41
N LEU A 99 -2.88 -1.02 -4.92
CA LEU A 99 -2.76 0.42 -4.75
C LEU A 99 -1.65 0.92 -5.67
N THR A 100 -2.02 1.61 -6.73
CA THR A 100 -1.11 2.05 -7.80
C THR A 100 -0.84 3.54 -7.67
N THR A 101 0.44 3.92 -7.68
CA THR A 101 0.94 5.29 -7.73
C THR A 101 1.63 5.55 -9.08
N ASP A 102 2.20 6.73 -9.27
CA ASP A 102 3.04 7.08 -10.42
C ASP A 102 4.38 6.32 -10.46
N VAL A 103 4.92 5.97 -9.29
CA VAL A 103 6.23 5.30 -9.16
C VAL A 103 6.15 3.78 -9.04
N GLY A 104 4.98 3.20 -8.76
CA GLY A 104 4.85 1.75 -8.58
C GLY A 104 3.50 1.34 -8.04
N ALA A 105 3.43 0.15 -7.45
CA ALA A 105 2.21 -0.31 -6.79
C ALA A 105 2.50 -1.15 -5.55
N TRP A 106 1.61 -1.08 -4.57
CA TRP A 106 1.49 -2.09 -3.51
C TRP A 106 0.37 -3.07 -3.85
N SER A 107 0.66 -4.37 -3.81
CA SER A 107 -0.36 -5.41 -3.96
C SER A 107 -0.37 -6.31 -2.75
N GLY A 108 -1.56 -6.72 -2.31
CA GLY A 108 -1.67 -7.44 -1.05
C GLY A 108 -3.06 -7.96 -0.72
N HIS A 109 -3.24 -8.25 0.57
CA HIS A 109 -4.45 -8.85 1.12
C HIS A 109 -5.11 -7.90 2.12
N SER A 110 -6.44 -7.91 2.14
CA SER A 110 -7.28 -7.20 3.10
C SER A 110 -8.11 -8.19 3.90
N ASN A 111 -8.25 -7.94 5.20
CA ASN A 111 -9.21 -8.63 6.07
C ASN A 111 -9.91 -7.59 6.91
N GLY A 112 -11.23 -7.69 7.04
CA GLY A 112 -11.98 -6.74 7.83
C GLY A 112 -13.28 -7.29 8.38
N THR A 113 -13.90 -6.48 9.22
CA THR A 113 -15.20 -6.77 9.82
C THR A 113 -16.14 -5.60 9.62
N PHE A 114 -17.42 -5.89 9.43
CA PHE A 114 -18.51 -4.92 9.47
C PHE A 114 -19.12 -4.91 10.87
N THR A 115 -19.22 -3.73 11.47
CA THR A 115 -19.98 -3.52 12.72
C THR A 115 -21.27 -2.76 12.44
N GLY A 116 -22.35 -3.16 13.14
CA GLY A 116 -23.75 -2.90 12.79
C GLY A 116 -24.23 -1.43 12.86
N PRO A 117 -25.52 -1.17 13.15
CA PRO A 117 -26.17 0.13 12.89
C PRO A 117 -25.71 1.31 13.77
N GLY A 118 -24.73 1.10 14.66
CA GLY A 118 -24.14 2.14 15.52
C GLY A 118 -23.13 3.04 14.82
N CYS A 119 -22.72 2.69 13.61
CA CYS A 119 -22.09 3.60 12.68
C CYS A 119 -23.16 4.19 11.76
N SER A 120 -23.02 5.44 11.31
CA SER A 120 -23.92 6.07 10.33
C SER A 120 -23.83 5.44 8.92
N GLY A 121 -23.45 4.17 8.82
CA GLY A 121 -23.16 3.34 7.65
C GLY A 121 -22.35 2.10 8.08
N PRO A 122 -22.16 1.07 7.23
CA PRO A 122 -21.31 -0.07 7.57
C PRO A 122 -19.88 0.41 7.86
N CYS A 123 -19.44 0.26 9.10
CA CYS A 123 -18.05 0.48 9.46
C CYS A 123 -17.24 -0.74 9.03
N SER A 124 -16.66 -0.71 7.83
CA SER A 124 -15.61 -1.67 7.48
C SER A 124 -14.33 -1.21 8.19
N LEU A 125 -13.87 -2.00 9.14
CA LEU A 125 -12.50 -1.92 9.64
C LEU A 125 -11.73 -3.00 8.92
N SER A 126 -10.99 -2.61 7.89
CA SER A 126 -10.13 -3.53 7.15
C SER A 126 -8.67 -3.26 7.53
N GLN A 127 -7.92 -4.32 7.81
CA GLN A 127 -6.47 -4.31 7.85
C GLN A 127 -5.94 -4.76 6.49
N LEU A 128 -5.07 -3.94 5.90
CA LEU A 128 -4.50 -4.18 4.59
C LEU A 128 -2.99 -4.28 4.71
N VAL A 129 -2.40 -5.28 4.08
CA VAL A 129 -0.94 -5.47 4.02
C VAL A 129 -0.52 -5.75 2.59
N GLY A 130 0.36 -4.91 2.04
CA GLY A 130 0.83 -5.00 0.65
C GLY A 130 2.34 -5.01 0.51
N GLN A 131 2.82 -5.63 -0.57
CA GLN A 131 4.22 -5.60 -1.01
C GLN A 131 4.37 -4.65 -2.20
N GLY A 132 5.43 -3.84 -2.17
CA GLY A 132 5.72 -2.86 -3.22
C GLY A 132 6.37 -3.49 -4.44
N SER A 133 6.13 -2.86 -5.59
CA SER A 133 6.65 -3.22 -6.91
C SER A 133 7.01 -1.96 -7.70
N GLY A 134 7.80 -2.10 -8.76
CA GLY A 134 8.30 -0.95 -9.53
C GLY A 134 9.26 -0.10 -8.69
N GLY A 135 9.10 1.23 -8.71
CA GLY A 135 9.88 2.14 -7.86
C GLY A 135 9.61 1.99 -6.36
N LEU A 136 8.64 1.16 -5.96
CA LEU A 136 8.33 0.81 -4.58
C LEU A 136 8.85 -0.59 -4.20
N GLU A 137 9.62 -1.25 -5.06
CA GLU A 137 10.16 -2.59 -4.78
C GLU A 137 10.92 -2.64 -3.44
N GLY A 138 10.69 -3.71 -2.68
CA GLY A 138 11.28 -3.90 -1.35
C GLY A 138 10.51 -3.21 -0.21
N THR A 139 9.55 -2.34 -0.50
CA THR A 139 8.71 -1.70 0.52
C THR A 139 7.50 -2.57 0.92
N LYS A 140 6.95 -2.31 2.11
CA LYS A 140 5.65 -2.84 2.55
C LYS A 140 4.74 -1.71 2.98
N ILE A 141 3.45 -1.83 2.73
CA ILE A 141 2.44 -0.94 3.30
C ILE A 141 1.52 -1.73 4.23
N MET A 142 1.16 -1.12 5.35
CA MET A 142 0.17 -1.64 6.30
C MET A 142 -0.75 -0.51 6.71
N PHE A 143 -2.06 -0.64 6.51
CA PHE A 143 -3.00 0.41 6.87
C PHE A 143 -4.36 -0.14 7.30
N THR A 144 -5.10 0.69 8.01
CA THR A 144 -6.50 0.47 8.35
C THR A 144 -7.37 1.49 7.65
N SER A 145 -8.44 1.01 7.02
CA SER A 145 -9.49 1.84 6.44
C SER A 145 -10.63 2.01 7.44
N ALA A 146 -11.15 3.23 7.56
CA ALA A 146 -12.35 3.53 8.34
C ALA A 146 -13.24 4.53 7.60
N ASN A 147 -14.55 4.27 7.58
CA ASN A 147 -15.54 5.23 7.10
C ASN A 147 -15.70 6.34 8.13
N THR A 148 -15.35 7.58 7.78
CA THR A 148 -15.50 8.72 8.69
C THR A 148 -16.79 9.51 8.39
N PRO A 149 -17.60 9.89 9.41
CA PRO A 149 -18.93 10.49 9.21
C PRO A 149 -18.96 11.84 8.47
N ASN A 150 -17.82 12.52 8.35
CA ASN A 150 -17.72 13.88 7.82
C ASN A 150 -17.12 13.95 6.40
N LEU A 151 -16.93 12.80 5.74
CA LEU A 151 -16.44 12.75 4.37
C LEU A 151 -17.59 12.58 3.36
N PRO A 152 -17.40 12.98 2.09
CA PRO A 152 -18.37 12.72 1.05
C PRO A 152 -18.75 11.23 0.98
N PRO A 153 -19.98 10.89 0.54
CA PRO A 153 -20.36 9.51 0.31
C PRO A 153 -19.36 8.81 -0.64
N GLY A 154 -18.90 7.62 -0.24
CA GLY A 154 -17.90 6.85 -0.99
C GLY A 154 -16.45 7.22 -0.68
N THR A 155 -16.19 8.04 0.34
CA THR A 155 -14.84 8.39 0.81
C THR A 155 -14.53 7.74 2.15
N GLY A 156 -13.44 6.96 2.20
CA GLY A 156 -12.82 6.44 3.42
C GLY A 156 -11.61 7.25 3.86
N MET A 157 -11.25 7.14 5.14
CA MET A 157 -9.97 7.59 5.67
C MET A 157 -9.10 6.37 5.96
N ASP A 158 -7.86 6.41 5.51
CA ASP A 158 -6.87 5.37 5.67
C ASP A 158 -5.68 5.87 6.48
N MET A 159 -5.28 5.09 7.48
CA MET A 159 -4.15 5.41 8.34
C MET A 159 -3.23 4.19 8.45
N GLY A 160 -1.94 4.40 8.30
CA GLY A 160 -1.00 3.29 8.26
C GLY A 160 0.46 3.68 8.30
N VAL A 161 1.29 2.74 7.85
CA VAL A 161 2.74 2.89 7.75
C VAL A 161 3.27 2.28 6.45
N ILE A 162 4.31 2.89 5.91
CA ILE A 162 5.18 2.32 4.88
C ILE A 162 6.49 1.89 5.54
N LEU A 163 6.87 0.63 5.36
CA LEU A 163 8.17 0.10 5.75
C LEU A 163 9.08 0.09 4.53
N ASN A 164 10.24 0.74 4.62
CA ASN A 164 11.31 0.65 3.61
C ASN A 164 12.59 0.11 4.26
N PRO A 165 12.97 -1.16 4.01
CA PRO A 165 14.19 -1.76 4.55
C PRO A 165 15.48 -1.07 4.07
N HIS A 166 15.40 -0.28 3.00
CA HIS A 166 16.52 0.33 2.31
C HIS A 166 16.58 1.85 2.42
N GLY A 167 15.86 2.46 3.37
CA GLY A 167 15.91 3.90 3.65
C GLY A 167 15.09 4.73 2.67
#